data_AF-A0A7X6Q2C8-F1
#
_entry.id   AF-A0A7X6Q2C8-F1
#
_cell.length_a   1.000
_cell.length_b   1.000
_cell.length_c   1.000
_cell.angle_alpha   90.00
_cell.angle_beta   90.00
_cell.angle_gamma   90.00
#
_symmetry.space_group_name_H-M   'P 1'
#
loop_
_entity.id
_entity.type
_entity.pdbx_description
1 polymer ?
#
loop_
_entity_poly.entity_id
_entity_poly.type
_entity_poly.pdbx_seq_one_letter_code
_entity_poly.pdbx_strand_id
1 'polypeptide(L)'
;LASKSALVDQLDIVILGATQIDTDFNVNVHTDSQGMIMGGSGGHSDTAAGAKLSVIVAPLIRARLPLIVDRVGTLSTPGKDVDLLVTQFGMACNPRRPELEAALKEAGLPVLPIQALKEKAETMTGIPAAVRPQGRPVARVISREGQELDVIRALD
;
A
#
# COMPACT_ATOMS: atom_id res chain seq x y z
N LEU A 1 28.16 19.85 -10.21
CA LEU A 1 27.97 18.56 -9.50
C LEU A 1 26.67 18.68 -8.69
N ALA A 2 25.54 18.31 -9.30
CA ALA A 2 24.25 18.28 -8.62
C ALA A 2 24.29 17.24 -7.48
N SER A 3 23.61 17.50 -6.37
CA SER A 3 23.74 16.79 -5.10
C SER A 3 23.63 15.26 -5.23
N LYS A 4 24.61 14.53 -4.69
CA LYS A 4 24.77 13.06 -4.74
C LYS A 4 23.84 12.25 -3.81
N SER A 5 22.74 12.81 -3.30
CA SER A 5 21.76 12.07 -2.47
C SER A 5 20.33 12.52 -2.80
N ALA A 6 19.39 11.57 -2.86
CA ALA A 6 17.98 11.89 -3.02
C ALA A 6 17.43 12.47 -1.69
N LEU A 7 16.72 13.61 -1.74
CA LEU A 7 16.21 14.27 -0.54
C LEU A 7 15.23 13.38 0.25
N VAL A 8 14.58 12.44 -0.44
CA VAL A 8 13.63 11.49 0.15
C VAL A 8 14.26 10.62 1.24
N ASP A 9 15.57 10.38 1.19
CA ASP A 9 16.31 9.56 2.18
C ASP A 9 16.59 10.34 3.49
N GLN A 10 16.14 11.59 3.59
CA GLN A 10 16.24 12.43 4.80
C GLN A 10 14.87 12.77 5.41
N LEU A 11 13.80 12.15 4.93
CA LEU A 11 12.45 12.39 5.44
C LEU A 11 12.26 11.69 6.79
N ASP A 12 11.78 12.41 7.80
CA ASP A 12 11.35 11.80 9.05
C ASP A 12 10.04 11.01 8.84
N ILE A 13 9.09 11.58 8.12
CA ILE A 13 7.76 11.00 7.89
C ILE A 13 7.31 11.29 6.46
N VAL A 14 6.64 10.31 5.84
CA VAL A 14 5.85 10.52 4.63
C VAL A 14 4.42 10.01 4.81
N ILE A 15 3.45 10.72 4.23
CA ILE A 15 2.04 10.33 4.18
C ILE A 15 1.67 10.07 2.72
N LEU A 16 1.15 8.88 2.45
CA LEU A 16 0.87 8.37 1.11
C LEU A 16 -0.57 7.84 1.03
N GLY A 17 -1.09 7.74 -0.19
CA GLY A 17 -2.37 7.09 -0.49
C GLY A 17 -2.17 5.66 -1.03
N ALA A 18 -3.28 4.94 -1.23
CA ALA A 18 -3.27 3.60 -1.84
C ALA A 18 -4.59 3.33 -2.56
N THR A 19 -4.56 2.68 -3.73
CA THR A 19 -5.78 2.12 -4.36
C THR A 19 -6.16 0.83 -3.65
N GLN A 20 -5.17 -0.02 -3.37
CA GLN A 20 -5.27 -1.23 -2.55
C GLN A 20 -4.05 -1.35 -1.64
N ILE A 21 -4.23 -2.03 -0.50
CA ILE A 21 -3.14 -2.54 0.33
C ILE A 21 -3.45 -3.99 0.69
N ASP A 22 -2.46 -4.88 0.77
CA ASP A 22 -2.70 -6.25 1.23
C ASP A 22 -2.25 -6.48 2.68
N THR A 23 -2.50 -7.68 3.20
CA THR A 23 -2.19 -8.02 4.59
C THR A 23 -0.68 -8.10 4.87
N ASP A 24 0.14 -8.13 3.83
CA ASP A 24 1.60 -8.04 3.91
C ASP A 24 2.09 -6.60 3.70
N PHE A 25 1.17 -5.62 3.75
CA PHE A 25 1.40 -4.18 3.58
C PHE A 25 1.87 -3.76 2.19
N ASN A 26 1.83 -4.65 1.19
CA ASN A 26 2.14 -4.23 -0.18
C ASN A 26 1.05 -3.28 -0.67
N VAL A 27 1.44 -2.26 -1.43
CA VAL A 27 0.53 -1.22 -1.90
C VAL A 27 0.43 -1.23 -3.42
N ASN A 28 -0.79 -1.04 -3.91
CA ASN A 28 -1.10 -0.71 -5.28
C ASN A 28 -1.45 0.77 -5.40
N VAL A 29 -0.87 1.43 -6.40
CA VAL A 29 -1.31 2.77 -6.88
C VAL A 29 -1.46 2.83 -8.40
N HIS A 30 -1.22 1.72 -9.10
CA HIS A 30 -1.22 1.66 -10.56
C HIS A 30 -2.58 1.32 -11.15
N THR A 31 -3.23 0.28 -10.61
CA THR A 31 -4.44 -0.27 -11.20
C THR A 31 -5.65 -0.12 -10.29
N ASP A 32 -6.82 -0.05 -10.92
CA ASP A 32 -8.10 -0.13 -10.24
C ASP A 32 -8.48 -1.59 -9.90
N SER A 33 -9.69 -1.78 -9.37
CA SER A 33 -10.22 -3.09 -9.01
C SER A 33 -10.56 -4.00 -10.19
N GLN A 34 -10.55 -3.47 -11.42
CA GLN A 34 -10.73 -4.25 -12.67
C GLN A 34 -9.38 -4.54 -13.35
N GLY A 35 -8.26 -4.11 -12.77
CA GLY A 35 -6.94 -4.28 -13.36
C GLY A 35 -6.60 -3.26 -14.44
N MET A 36 -7.43 -2.24 -14.64
CA MET A 36 -7.13 -1.14 -15.56
C MET A 36 -6.10 -0.20 -14.95
N ILE A 37 -5.13 0.24 -15.75
CA ILE A 37 -4.19 1.29 -15.34
C ILE A 37 -4.96 2.59 -15.11
N MET A 38 -4.87 3.12 -13.90
CA MET A 38 -5.56 4.35 -13.48
C MET A 38 -4.60 5.44 -13.00
N GLY A 39 -3.32 5.12 -12.80
CA GLY A 39 -2.34 6.03 -12.21
C GLY A 39 -0.89 5.64 -12.50
N GLY A 40 0.03 6.43 -11.95
CA GLY A 40 1.48 6.22 -12.04
C GLY A 40 2.10 5.97 -10.67
N SER A 41 3.36 5.51 -10.65
CA SER A 41 4.09 5.24 -9.40
C SER A 41 4.34 6.54 -8.61
N GLY A 42 4.62 7.64 -9.33
CA GLY A 42 5.09 8.88 -8.72
C GLY A 42 6.38 8.64 -7.93
N GLY A 43 6.53 9.32 -6.80
CA GLY A 43 7.59 9.02 -5.82
C GLY A 43 7.09 8.17 -4.65
N HIS A 44 6.03 7.39 -4.84
CA HIS A 44 5.39 6.63 -3.74
C HIS A 44 6.37 5.63 -3.13
N SER A 45 6.95 4.74 -3.94
CA SER A 45 7.94 3.77 -3.48
C SER A 45 9.25 4.40 -3.05
N ASP A 46 9.68 5.49 -3.70
CA ASP A 46 10.88 6.25 -3.35
C ASP A 46 10.81 6.82 -1.93
N THR A 47 9.72 7.54 -1.64
CA THR A 47 9.53 8.20 -0.35
C THR A 47 9.19 7.21 0.76
N ALA A 48 8.44 6.15 0.44
CA ALA A 48 8.20 5.05 1.37
C ALA A 48 9.51 4.39 1.83
N ALA A 49 10.42 4.10 0.89
CA ALA A 49 11.72 3.49 1.19
C ALA A 49 12.72 4.47 1.85
N GLY A 50 12.62 5.76 1.54
CA GLY A 50 13.56 6.78 2.06
C GLY A 50 13.19 7.34 3.44
N ALA A 51 11.91 7.34 3.80
CA ALA A 51 11.44 7.94 5.06
C ALA A 51 11.71 7.03 6.27
N LYS A 52 11.92 7.64 7.44
CA LYS A 52 12.01 6.88 8.71
C LYS A 52 10.66 6.29 9.15
N LEU A 53 9.56 6.92 8.75
CA LEU A 53 8.19 6.48 8.97
C LEU A 53 7.33 6.69 7.71
N SER A 54 6.84 5.59 7.14
CA SER A 54 5.96 5.58 5.97
C SER A 54 4.52 5.24 6.37
N VAL A 55 3.60 6.19 6.14
CA VAL A 55 2.20 6.07 6.54
C VAL A 55 1.28 6.06 5.33
N ILE A 56 0.50 5.00 5.17
CA ILE A 56 -0.61 4.93 4.21
C ILE A 56 -1.87 5.44 4.89
N VAL A 57 -2.50 6.45 4.31
CA VAL A 57 -3.80 6.98 4.75
C VAL A 57 -4.81 6.80 3.63
N ALA A 58 -5.86 6.04 3.91
CA ALA A 58 -6.93 5.82 2.95
C ALA A 58 -8.25 5.42 3.63
N PRO A 59 -9.41 5.76 3.04
CA PRO A 59 -10.68 5.22 3.49
C PRO A 59 -10.66 3.69 3.37
N LEU A 60 -11.09 2.99 4.42
CA LEU A 60 -11.18 1.53 4.43
C LEU A 60 -12.08 1.00 3.30
N ILE A 61 -13.06 1.80 2.88
CA ILE A 61 -14.01 1.47 1.83
C ILE A 61 -14.16 2.67 0.90
N ARG A 62 -14.14 2.42 -0.42
CA ARG A 62 -14.48 3.39 -1.46
C ARG A 62 -15.66 2.86 -2.27
N ALA A 63 -16.81 3.52 -2.16
CA ALA A 63 -18.08 3.01 -2.67
C ALA A 63 -18.38 1.59 -2.15
N ARG A 64 -18.16 0.54 -2.96
CA ARG A 64 -18.36 -0.86 -2.57
C ARG A 64 -17.06 -1.68 -2.57
N LEU A 65 -15.91 -1.01 -2.68
CA LEU A 65 -14.60 -1.66 -2.78
C LEU A 65 -13.85 -1.52 -1.46
N PRO A 66 -13.42 -2.63 -0.83
CA PRO A 66 -12.53 -2.56 0.32
C PRO A 66 -11.14 -2.12 -0.13
N LEU A 67 -10.47 -1.33 0.71
CA LEU A 67 -9.08 -0.92 0.54
C LEU A 67 -8.13 -2.11 0.72
N ILE A 68 -8.41 -2.92 1.74
CA ILE A 68 -7.55 -4.03 2.14
C ILE A 68 -8.00 -5.28 1.40
N VAL A 69 -7.09 -5.93 0.69
CA VAL A 69 -7.33 -7.14 -0.11
C VAL A 69 -6.38 -8.27 0.32
N ASP A 70 -6.61 -9.50 -0.13
CA ASP A 70 -5.68 -10.61 0.17
C ASP A 70 -4.31 -10.42 -0.49
N ARG A 71 -4.30 -9.95 -1.74
CA ARG A 71 -3.09 -9.60 -2.49
C ARG A 71 -3.41 -8.46 -3.44
N VAL A 72 -2.54 -7.46 -3.49
CA VAL A 72 -2.70 -6.35 -4.43
C VAL A 72 -2.73 -6.82 -5.88
N GLY A 73 -3.53 -6.15 -6.70
CA GLY A 73 -3.61 -6.43 -8.14
C GLY A 73 -2.30 -6.11 -8.88
N THR A 74 -1.61 -5.06 -8.43
CA THR A 74 -0.27 -4.67 -8.89
C THR A 74 0.56 -4.27 -7.69
N LEU A 75 1.76 -4.84 -7.54
CA LEU A 75 2.73 -4.43 -6.54
C LEU A 75 3.45 -3.14 -6.97
N SER A 76 3.06 -2.01 -6.38
CA SER A 76 3.71 -0.71 -6.59
C SER A 76 4.81 -0.43 -5.57
N THR A 77 4.47 -0.60 -4.29
CA THR A 77 5.37 -0.32 -3.17
C THR A 77 5.42 -1.55 -2.26
N PRO A 78 6.62 -2.14 -2.06
CA PRO A 78 6.80 -3.29 -1.19
C PRO A 78 6.37 -3.01 0.25
N GLY A 79 5.68 -3.96 0.88
CA GLY A 79 5.20 -3.78 2.25
C GLY A 79 6.31 -3.64 3.29
N LYS A 80 7.55 -4.06 2.98
CA LYS A 80 8.71 -3.81 3.83
C LYS A 80 9.02 -2.31 4.03
N ASP A 81 8.53 -1.45 3.13
CA ASP A 81 8.75 0.00 3.09
C ASP A 81 7.50 0.78 3.56
N VAL A 82 6.50 0.09 4.12
CA VAL A 82 5.28 0.68 4.68
C VAL A 82 5.18 0.33 6.16
N ASP A 83 5.08 1.33 7.03
CA ASP A 83 5.11 1.12 8.47
C ASP A 83 3.73 1.11 9.12
N LEU A 84 2.81 1.94 8.60
CA LEU A 84 1.51 2.18 9.23
C LEU A 84 0.42 2.38 8.18
N LEU A 85 -0.71 1.70 8.36
CA LEU A 85 -1.97 2.00 7.69
C LEU A 85 -2.89 2.75 8.65
N VAL A 86 -3.48 3.86 8.20
CA VAL A 86 -4.50 4.62 8.94
C VAL A 86 -5.77 4.71 8.11
N THR A 87 -6.90 4.35 8.74
CA THR A 87 -8.23 4.44 8.17
C THR A 87 -9.18 5.14 9.16
N GLN A 88 -10.39 5.46 8.71
CA GLN A 88 -11.44 5.97 9.59
C GLN A 88 -11.96 4.96 10.64
N PHE A 89 -11.55 3.69 10.55
CA PHE A 89 -11.96 2.62 11.49
C PHE A 89 -10.86 2.16 12.43
N GLY A 90 -9.68 2.78 12.35
CA GLY A 90 -8.51 2.40 13.13
C GLY A 90 -7.26 2.36 12.28
N MET A 91 -6.15 1.96 12.91
CA MET A 91 -4.85 1.87 12.28
C MET A 91 -4.26 0.47 12.44
N ALA A 92 -3.42 0.05 11.51
CA ALA A 92 -2.68 -1.20 11.57
C ALA A 92 -1.19 -0.91 11.37
N CYS A 93 -0.38 -1.32 12.34
CA CYS A 93 1.07 -1.24 12.26
C CYS A 93 1.61 -2.44 11.51
N ASN A 94 2.64 -2.23 10.69
CA ASN A 94 3.39 -3.33 10.10
C ASN A 94 4.06 -4.13 11.23
N PRO A 95 3.93 -5.47 11.28
CA PRO A 95 4.59 -6.30 12.29
C PRO A 95 6.11 -6.12 12.38
N ARG A 96 6.74 -5.52 11.36
CA ARG A 96 8.16 -5.13 11.35
C ARG A 96 8.49 -3.91 12.23
N ARG A 97 7.48 -3.20 12.75
CA ARG A 97 7.59 -2.02 13.61
C ARG A 97 6.87 -2.23 14.96
N PRO A 98 7.20 -3.27 15.75
CA PRO A 98 6.53 -3.56 17.01
C PRO A 98 6.67 -2.41 18.04
N GLU A 99 7.74 -1.62 17.95
CA GLU A 99 7.96 -0.44 18.78
C GLU A 99 6.95 0.68 18.46
N LEU A 100 6.59 0.86 17.20
CA LEU A 100 5.57 1.81 16.77
C LEU A 100 4.20 1.39 17.26
N GLU A 101 3.87 0.09 17.12
CA GLU A 101 2.61 -0.47 17.62
C GLU A 101 2.45 -0.26 19.13
N ALA A 102 3.50 -0.55 19.91
CA ALA A 102 3.49 -0.37 21.35
C ALA A 102 3.28 1.11 21.74
N ALA A 103 4.02 2.03 21.13
CA ALA A 103 3.91 3.46 21.39
C ALA A 103 2.52 4.02 21.06
N LEU A 104 1.93 3.61 19.93
CA LEU A 104 0.59 4.05 19.53
C LEU A 104 -0.50 3.48 20.47
N LYS A 105 -0.36 2.23 20.92
CA LYS A 105 -1.27 1.63 21.90
C LYS A 105 -1.17 2.30 23.27
N GLU A 106 0.05 2.61 23.74
CA GLU A 106 0.29 3.34 24.99
C GLU A 106 -0.34 4.75 24.94
N ALA A 107 -0.29 5.40 23.78
CA ALA A 107 -0.95 6.68 23.52
C ALA A 107 -2.48 6.59 23.42
N GLY A 108 -3.08 5.41 23.58
CA GLY A 108 -4.54 5.19 23.54
C GLY A 108 -5.14 5.21 22.14
N LEU A 109 -4.34 5.03 21.09
CA LEU A 109 -4.81 5.02 19.71
C LEU A 109 -5.39 3.65 19.31
N PRO A 110 -6.38 3.61 18.39
CA PRO A 110 -7.07 2.38 18.00
C PRO A 110 -6.23 1.54 17.02
N VAL A 111 -5.19 0.89 17.53
CA VAL A 111 -4.33 -0.02 16.76
C VAL A 111 -4.92 -1.43 16.74
N LEU A 112 -5.13 -1.96 15.54
CA LEU A 112 -5.77 -3.25 15.26
C LEU A 112 -4.86 -4.09 14.34
N PRO A 113 -4.98 -5.42 14.36
CA PRO A 113 -4.44 -6.26 13.29
C PRO A 113 -5.02 -5.84 11.94
N ILE A 114 -4.21 -5.83 10.87
CA ILE A 114 -4.69 -5.45 9.55
C ILE A 114 -5.83 -6.38 9.06
N GLN A 115 -5.82 -7.64 9.50
CA GLN A 115 -6.88 -8.62 9.25
C GLN A 115 -8.23 -8.18 9.84
N ALA A 116 -8.25 -7.59 11.03
CA ALA A 116 -9.49 -7.10 11.65
C ALA A 116 -10.09 -5.93 10.85
N LEU A 117 -9.25 -5.05 10.31
CA LEU A 117 -9.69 -3.98 9.41
C LEU A 117 -10.22 -4.56 8.09
N LYS A 118 -9.55 -5.59 7.53
CA LYS A 118 -10.00 -6.30 6.33
C LYS A 118 -11.37 -6.96 6.52
N GLU A 119 -11.52 -7.78 7.56
CA GLU A 119 -12.77 -8.46 7.91
C GLU A 119 -13.92 -7.45 8.10
N LYS A 120 -13.62 -6.32 8.73
CA LYS A 120 -14.58 -5.23 8.88
C LYS A 120 -15.01 -4.66 7.54
N ALA A 121 -14.07 -4.44 6.61
CA ALA A 121 -14.38 -3.96 5.27
C ALA A 121 -15.25 -4.97 4.51
N GLU A 122 -14.86 -6.24 4.52
CA GLU A 122 -15.55 -7.34 3.83
C GLU A 122 -16.96 -7.59 4.38
N THR A 123 -17.18 -7.39 5.68
CA THR A 123 -18.52 -7.44 6.27
C THR A 123 -19.45 -6.37 5.69
N MET A 124 -18.91 -5.21 5.30
CA MET A 124 -19.67 -4.09 4.76
C MET A 124 -19.81 -4.15 3.22
N THR A 125 -18.81 -4.71 2.53
CA THR A 125 -18.75 -4.69 1.06
C THR A 125 -19.00 -6.04 0.40
N GLY A 126 -18.94 -7.13 1.16
CA GLY A 126 -18.65 -8.46 0.65
C GLY A 126 -17.17 -8.62 0.30
N ILE A 127 -16.78 -9.85 -0.02
CA ILE A 127 -15.42 -10.17 -0.48
C ILE A 127 -15.34 -9.90 -1.99
N PRO A 128 -14.45 -9.00 -2.46
CA PRO A 128 -14.31 -8.72 -3.88
C PRO A 128 -13.73 -9.92 -4.62
N ALA A 129 -14.22 -10.17 -5.83
CA ALA A 129 -13.60 -11.16 -6.71
C ALA A 129 -12.19 -10.71 -7.08
N ALA A 130 -11.22 -11.62 -6.98
CA ALA A 130 -9.86 -11.34 -7.39
C ALA A 130 -9.78 -11.22 -8.92
N VAL A 131 -9.41 -10.04 -9.42
CA VAL A 131 -9.15 -9.81 -10.84
C VAL A 131 -7.65 -9.92 -11.09
N ARG A 132 -7.25 -10.87 -11.95
CA ARG A 132 -5.86 -11.06 -12.37
C ARG A 132 -5.79 -11.27 -13.88
N PRO A 133 -5.65 -10.18 -14.65
CA PRO A 133 -5.58 -10.27 -16.10
C PRO A 133 -4.44 -11.20 -16.54
N GLN A 134 -4.72 -12.09 -17.50
CA GLN A 134 -3.75 -13.08 -18.00
C GLN A 134 -3.27 -12.79 -19.42
N GLY A 135 -3.73 -11.68 -20.02
CA GLY A 135 -3.30 -11.23 -21.34
C GLY A 135 -1.81 -10.91 -21.44
N ARG A 136 -1.43 -10.38 -22.61
CA ARG A 136 -0.04 -9.98 -22.87
C ARG A 136 0.44 -8.94 -21.86
N PRO A 137 1.73 -8.92 -21.48
CA PRO A 137 2.31 -7.81 -20.72
C PRO A 137 2.08 -6.47 -21.44
N VAL A 138 1.66 -5.45 -20.69
CA VAL A 138 1.46 -4.09 -21.19
C VAL A 138 2.33 -3.06 -20.47
N ALA A 139 2.75 -3.34 -19.24
CA ALA A 139 3.73 -2.54 -18.51
C ALA A 139 4.52 -3.39 -17.51
N ARG A 140 5.73 -2.92 -17.15
CA ARG A 140 6.56 -3.49 -16.08
C ARG A 140 6.67 -2.45 -14.98
N VAL A 141 6.47 -2.86 -13.72
CA VAL A 141 6.65 -2.01 -12.55
C VAL A 141 8.08 -2.22 -12.06
N ILE A 142 8.86 -1.15 -12.04
CA ILE A 142 10.28 -1.18 -11.69
C ILE A 142 10.47 -0.44 -10.36
N SER A 143 11.20 -1.05 -9.43
CA SER A 143 11.56 -0.47 -8.14
C SER A 143 12.54 0.70 -8.30
N ARG A 144 12.72 1.47 -7.23
CA ARG A 144 13.72 2.57 -7.22
C ARG A 144 15.15 2.07 -7.44
N GLU A 145 15.43 0.81 -7.12
CA GLU A 145 16.71 0.13 -7.34
C GLU A 145 16.84 -0.49 -8.75
N GLY A 146 15.83 -0.34 -9.62
CA GLY A 146 15.83 -0.88 -10.98
C GLY A 146 15.42 -2.36 -11.06
N GLN A 147 14.94 -2.96 -9.98
CA GLN A 147 14.44 -4.35 -9.99
C GLN A 147 13.00 -4.39 -10.48
N GLU A 148 12.63 -5.41 -11.25
CA GLU A 148 11.23 -5.63 -11.60
C GLU A 148 10.45 -6.12 -10.37
N LEU A 149 9.42 -5.36 -9.98
CA LEU A 149 8.51 -5.69 -8.90
C LEU A 149 7.31 -6.50 -9.40
N ASP A 150 6.74 -6.10 -10.53
CA ASP A 150 5.52 -6.70 -11.08
C ASP A 150 5.32 -6.42 -12.57
N VAL A 151 4.35 -7.09 -13.17
CA VAL A 151 3.94 -6.92 -14.57
C VAL A 151 2.43 -6.67 -14.65
N ILE A 152 2.05 -5.56 -15.27
CA ILE A 152 0.66 -5.27 -15.59
C ILE A 152 0.34 -5.92 -16.94
N ARG A 153 -0.78 -6.66 -16.98
CA ARG A 153 -1.23 -7.44 -18.15
C ARG A 153 -2.50 -6.85 -18.74
N ALA A 154 -2.69 -7.02 -20.05
CA ALA A 154 -3.91 -6.62 -20.73
C ALA A 154 -5.12 -7.35 -20.16
N LEU A 155 -6.25 -6.64 -20.07
CA LEU A 155 -7.56 -7.28 -19.91
C LEU A 155 -7.87 -8.09 -21.17
N ASP A 156 -8.56 -9.21 -21.01
CA ASP A 156 -9.04 -10.04 -22.11
C ASP A 156 -10.20 -9.38 -22.86
#